data_AF-A0A6C0CXX1-F1
#
_entry.id   AF-A0A6C0CXX1-F1
#
_cell.length_a   1.000
_cell.length_b   1.000
_cell.length_c   1.000
_cell.angle_alpha   90.00
_cell.angle_beta   90.00
_cell.angle_gamma   90.00
#
_symmetry.space_group_name_H-M   'P 1'
#
loop_
_entity.id
_entity.type
_entity.pdbx_description
1 polymer ?
#
loop_
_entity_poly.entity_id
_entity_poly.type
_entity_poly.pdbx_seq_one_letter_code
_entity_poly.pdbx_strand_id
1 'polypeptide(L)'
;MTTQDNKNISTILTLESLEKEYENTMVLYQQAQTIYNSALNGVVSRTTSSNVVTSNGKRYVLVPSKVFWGTGAIQQKSVSTIAECTALCSADTKCTGATFDSSAKSCWTRSGNAGLVSGSSTQTAIVSELVNAANTLDTLNVKLVELLKKMNNINKTTTVNLQTTTDDNISTNNTYLGKRYQSLMVDRENINNILKEYGEISVKNDDQNMYLYQNQTSYMLWSLLCFIFIIIVVKLLVFPNVTFNWIRFFFWTVIVSCLFILVSFLKLTYGFILFSIVVAIILLIVMKIVPSP
;
A
#
# COMPACT_ATOMS: atom_id res chain seq x y z
N MET A 1 -8.44 -60.98 20.86
CA MET A 1 -7.57 -60.04 20.14
C MET A 1 -8.44 -59.23 19.19
N THR A 2 -9.33 -58.34 19.68
CA THR A 2 -10.50 -57.97 18.85
C THR A 2 -11.07 -56.55 19.00
N THR A 3 -10.66 -55.71 19.95
CA THR A 3 -11.19 -54.33 20.04
C THR A 3 -10.13 -53.27 20.31
N GLN A 4 -9.16 -53.55 21.19
CA GLN A 4 -8.03 -52.65 21.48
C GLN A 4 -7.11 -52.48 20.26
N ASP A 5 -6.79 -53.56 19.55
CA ASP A 5 -5.89 -53.54 18.39
C ASP A 5 -6.49 -52.75 17.22
N ASN A 6 -7.79 -52.89 16.96
CA ASN A 6 -8.50 -52.14 15.91
C ASN A 6 -8.51 -50.62 16.20
N LYS A 7 -8.59 -50.22 17.48
CA LYS A 7 -8.54 -48.80 17.88
C LYS A 7 -7.15 -48.21 17.66
N ASN A 8 -6.10 -48.98 17.96
CA ASN A 8 -4.71 -48.54 17.76
C ASN A 8 -4.38 -48.39 16.27
N ILE A 9 -4.78 -49.35 15.42
CA ILE A 9 -4.57 -49.28 13.97
C ILE A 9 -5.25 -48.05 13.37
N SER A 10 -6.51 -47.78 13.74
CA SER A 10 -7.26 -46.60 13.27
C SER A 10 -6.57 -45.28 13.65
N THR A 11 -5.99 -45.23 14.85
CA THR A 11 -5.28 -44.05 15.35
C THR A 11 -3.98 -43.80 14.59
N ILE A 12 -3.22 -44.86 14.29
CA ILE A 12 -1.99 -44.79 13.49
C ILE A 12 -2.29 -44.30 12.07
N LEU A 13 -3.31 -44.86 11.41
CA LEU A 13 -3.72 -44.44 10.06
C LEU A 13 -4.16 -42.98 10.03
N THR A 14 -4.87 -42.52 11.07
CA THR A 14 -5.28 -41.11 11.18
C THR A 14 -4.07 -40.20 11.35
N LEU A 15 -3.08 -40.59 12.15
CA LEU A 15 -1.84 -39.83 12.34
C LEU A 15 -1.05 -39.73 11.04
N GLU A 16 -0.85 -40.84 10.34
CA GLU A 16 -0.15 -40.88 9.04
C GLU A 16 -0.85 -39.99 7.99
N SER A 17 -2.18 -39.99 7.97
CA SER A 17 -2.95 -39.10 7.10
C SER A 17 -2.74 -37.61 7.44
N LEU A 18 -2.68 -37.25 8.73
CA LEU A 18 -2.45 -35.88 9.17
C LEU A 18 -1.02 -35.41 8.89
N GLU A 19 -0.03 -36.28 9.07
CA GLU A 19 1.37 -36.02 8.72
C GLU A 19 1.50 -35.73 7.23
N LYS A 20 0.86 -36.54 6.37
CA LYS A 20 0.84 -36.31 4.93
C LYS A 20 0.15 -35.00 4.55
N GLU A 21 -0.95 -34.64 5.21
CA GLU A 21 -1.61 -33.36 4.99
C GLU A 21 -0.73 -32.18 5.44
N TYR A 22 0.00 -32.33 6.54
CA TYR A 22 0.95 -31.34 7.04
C TYR A 22 2.10 -31.11 6.05
N GLU A 23 2.74 -32.16 5.58
CA GLU A 23 3.83 -32.06 4.58
C GLU A 23 3.36 -31.38 3.30
N ASN A 24 2.19 -31.78 2.78
CA ASN A 24 1.59 -31.12 1.60
C ASN A 24 1.32 -29.63 1.86
N THR A 25 0.79 -29.29 3.03
CA THR A 25 0.50 -27.90 3.40
C THR A 25 1.80 -27.09 3.58
N MET A 26 2.87 -27.72 4.07
CA MET A 26 4.18 -27.10 4.24
C MET A 26 4.81 -26.74 2.90
N VAL A 27 4.70 -27.61 1.90
CA VAL A 27 5.14 -27.32 0.53
C VAL A 27 4.41 -26.09 -0.03
N LEU A 28 3.08 -26.03 0.14
CA LEU A 28 2.29 -24.87 -0.28
C LEU A 28 2.69 -23.60 0.47
N TYR A 29 3.00 -23.71 1.77
CA TYR A 29 3.46 -22.60 2.59
C TYR A 29 4.79 -22.03 2.09
N GLN A 30 5.76 -22.90 1.78
CA GLN A 30 7.05 -22.49 1.22
C GLN A 30 6.88 -21.79 -0.14
N GLN A 31 6.01 -22.33 -1.00
CA GLN A 31 5.67 -21.68 -2.27
C GLN A 31 5.03 -20.30 -2.04
N ALA A 32 4.07 -20.19 -1.13
CA ALA A 32 3.44 -18.92 -0.78
C ALA A 32 4.46 -17.90 -0.22
N GLN A 33 5.47 -18.37 0.52
CA GLN A 33 6.55 -17.52 1.03
C GLN A 33 7.41 -16.95 -0.10
N THR A 34 7.73 -17.76 -1.13
CA THR A 34 8.47 -17.25 -2.30
C THR A 34 7.66 -16.20 -3.08
N ILE A 35 6.35 -16.40 -3.22
CA ILE A 35 5.43 -15.45 -3.86
C ILE A 35 5.37 -14.15 -3.05
N TYR A 36 5.23 -14.25 -1.73
CA TYR A 36 5.23 -13.12 -0.82
C TYR A 36 6.53 -12.30 -0.91
N ASN A 37 7.69 -12.96 -0.84
CA ASN A 37 8.99 -12.28 -0.97
C ASN A 37 9.17 -11.61 -2.34
N SER A 38 8.65 -12.23 -3.41
CA SER A 38 8.69 -11.64 -4.76
C SER A 38 7.80 -10.39 -4.84
N ALA A 39 6.59 -10.46 -4.27
CA ALA A 39 5.67 -9.33 -4.20
C ALA A 39 6.23 -8.18 -3.35
N LEU A 40 6.93 -8.50 -2.25
CA LEU A 40 7.55 -7.53 -1.35
C LEU A 40 8.69 -6.76 -2.03
N ASN A 41 9.57 -7.46 -2.74
CA ASN A 41 10.70 -6.84 -3.43
C ASN A 41 10.31 -6.10 -4.72
N GLY A 42 9.01 -6.06 -5.05
CA GLY A 42 8.54 -5.54 -6.34
C GLY A 42 9.14 -6.29 -7.53
N VAL A 43 9.71 -7.47 -7.31
CA VAL A 43 10.29 -8.31 -8.36
C VAL A 43 9.10 -8.91 -9.09
N VAL A 44 8.78 -8.27 -10.20
CA VAL A 44 7.69 -8.65 -11.08
C VAL A 44 7.96 -10.05 -11.62
N SER A 45 7.37 -11.06 -10.98
CA SER A 45 7.16 -12.34 -11.64
C SER A 45 6.24 -12.06 -12.83
N ARG A 46 6.82 -12.02 -14.04
CA ARG A 46 6.13 -11.95 -15.34
C ARG A 46 5.30 -13.21 -15.62
N THR A 47 4.74 -13.83 -14.59
CA THR A 47 3.67 -14.79 -14.77
C THR A 47 2.45 -14.01 -15.23
N THR A 48 2.17 -14.10 -16.52
CA THR A 48 0.93 -13.68 -17.19
C THR A 48 -0.23 -14.51 -16.65
N SER A 49 -0.61 -14.27 -15.40
CA SER A 49 -1.83 -14.83 -14.84
C SER A 49 -2.98 -13.93 -15.27
N SER A 50 -3.98 -14.50 -15.94
CA SER A 50 -5.15 -13.78 -16.46
C SER A 50 -5.94 -13.01 -15.40
N ASN A 51 -5.67 -13.25 -14.12
CA ASN A 51 -6.32 -12.62 -12.99
C ASN A 51 -5.49 -11.48 -12.36
N VAL A 52 -4.40 -11.02 -13.00
CA VAL A 52 -3.57 -9.92 -12.48
C VAL A 52 -3.73 -8.67 -13.34
N VAL A 53 -4.10 -7.55 -12.72
CA VAL A 53 -4.23 -6.23 -13.37
C VAL A 53 -3.17 -5.28 -12.81
N THR A 54 -2.56 -4.49 -13.68
CA THR A 54 -1.60 -3.45 -13.28
C THR A 54 -2.23 -2.08 -13.48
N SER A 55 -2.16 -1.22 -12.47
CA SER A 55 -2.64 0.16 -12.52
C SER A 55 -1.73 1.06 -11.69
N ASN A 56 -1.27 2.18 -12.26
CA ASN A 56 -0.30 3.10 -11.65
C ASN A 56 0.95 2.40 -11.06
N GLY A 57 1.47 1.40 -11.76
CA GLY A 57 2.63 0.61 -11.31
C GLY A 57 2.36 -0.35 -10.16
N LYS A 58 1.14 -0.38 -9.59
CA LYS A 58 0.70 -1.36 -8.59
C LYS A 58 0.02 -2.54 -9.28
N ARG A 59 0.28 -3.76 -8.77
CA ARG A 59 -0.32 -5.00 -9.26
C ARG A 59 -1.42 -5.47 -8.30
N TYR A 60 -2.53 -5.89 -8.89
CA TYR A 60 -3.72 -6.34 -8.20
C TYR A 60 -4.12 -7.72 -8.69
N VAL A 61 -4.48 -8.60 -7.77
CA VAL A 61 -5.07 -9.91 -8.03
C VAL A 61 -6.58 -9.77 -7.97
N LEU A 62 -7.25 -10.23 -9.03
CA LEU A 62 -8.70 -10.33 -9.12
C LEU A 62 -9.15 -11.68 -8.59
N VAL A 63 -10.05 -11.67 -7.61
CA VAL A 63 -10.61 -12.89 -7.02
C VAL A 63 -12.13 -12.86 -7.18
N PRO A 64 -12.70 -13.59 -8.16
CA PRO A 64 -14.14 -13.66 -8.38
C PRO A 64 -14.89 -14.25 -7.19
N SER A 65 -16.14 -13.82 -7.01
CA SER A 65 -17.04 -14.29 -5.94
C SER A 65 -16.49 -14.09 -4.53
N LYS A 66 -15.63 -13.08 -4.36
CA LYS A 66 -15.04 -12.69 -3.08
C LYS A 66 -15.18 -11.19 -2.87
N VAL A 67 -15.14 -10.81 -1.60
CA VAL A 67 -15.18 -9.41 -1.14
C VAL A 67 -13.97 -9.16 -0.25
N PHE A 68 -13.38 -7.99 -0.43
CA PHE A 68 -12.34 -7.43 0.41
C PHE A 68 -12.90 -6.24 1.20
N TRP A 69 -13.03 -6.40 2.52
CA TRP A 69 -13.52 -5.34 3.41
C TRP A 69 -12.43 -4.48 4.02
N GLY A 70 -11.18 -4.96 4.02
CA GLY A 70 -10.07 -4.32 4.72
C GLY A 70 -10.36 -4.09 6.21
N THR A 71 -9.58 -3.23 6.84
CA THR A 71 -9.84 -2.73 8.20
C THR A 71 -10.39 -1.30 8.20
N GLY A 72 -10.30 -0.59 7.07
CA GLY A 72 -10.74 0.80 6.94
C GLY A 72 -11.50 1.06 5.64
N ALA A 73 -12.56 1.86 5.74
CA ALA A 73 -13.25 2.41 4.57
C ALA A 73 -12.44 3.58 3.98
N ILE A 74 -12.26 3.61 2.66
CA ILE A 74 -11.68 4.76 1.97
C ILE A 74 -12.80 5.51 1.24
N GLN A 75 -13.33 4.91 0.18
CA GLN A 75 -14.41 5.50 -0.62
C GLN A 75 -15.27 4.44 -1.28
N GLN A 76 -16.52 4.83 -1.54
CA GLN A 76 -17.47 4.08 -2.35
C GLN A 76 -17.89 4.95 -3.54
N LYS A 77 -17.79 4.41 -4.76
CA LYS A 77 -18.14 5.14 -5.98
C LYS A 77 -18.87 4.23 -6.96
N SER A 78 -19.79 4.80 -7.72
CA SER A 78 -20.40 4.08 -8.85
C SER A 78 -19.42 4.06 -10.02
N VAL A 79 -19.12 2.86 -10.51
CA VAL A 79 -18.20 2.60 -11.62
C VAL A 79 -18.75 1.46 -12.47
N SER A 80 -18.46 1.47 -13.77
CA SER A 80 -19.06 0.51 -14.71
C SER A 80 -18.23 -0.74 -14.91
N THR A 81 -16.92 -0.66 -14.62
CA THR A 81 -15.94 -1.68 -14.96
C THR A 81 -14.98 -2.00 -13.81
N ILE A 82 -14.42 -3.22 -13.82
CA ILE A 82 -13.34 -3.62 -12.89
C ILE A 82 -12.12 -2.72 -13.05
N ALA A 83 -11.80 -2.30 -14.29
CA ALA A 83 -10.67 -1.44 -14.58
C ALA A 83 -10.81 -0.07 -13.89
N GLU A 84 -11.99 0.54 -13.93
CA GLU A 84 -12.29 1.78 -13.20
C GLU A 84 -12.14 1.60 -11.69
N CYS A 85 -12.64 0.49 -11.12
CA CYS A 85 -12.50 0.21 -9.69
C CYS A 85 -11.03 0.00 -9.29
N THR A 86 -10.26 -0.68 -10.14
CA THR A 86 -8.82 -0.89 -9.93
C THR A 86 -8.07 0.44 -10.02
N ALA A 87 -8.41 1.28 -11.00
CA ALA A 87 -7.85 2.63 -11.14
C ALA A 87 -8.15 3.47 -9.90
N LEU A 88 -9.41 3.43 -9.41
CA LEU A 88 -9.85 4.13 -8.21
C LEU A 88 -9.05 3.71 -6.97
N CYS A 89 -8.80 2.41 -6.79
CA CYS A 89 -7.94 1.92 -5.71
C CYS A 89 -6.49 2.36 -5.92
N SER A 90 -5.95 2.24 -7.14
CA SER A 90 -4.55 2.59 -7.42
C SER A 90 -4.24 4.08 -7.31
N ALA A 91 -5.25 4.94 -7.42
CA ALA A 91 -5.13 6.38 -7.25
C ALA A 91 -4.96 6.78 -5.77
N ASP A 92 -5.39 5.93 -4.83
CA ASP A 92 -5.22 6.16 -3.40
C ASP A 92 -4.05 5.32 -2.87
N THR A 93 -3.10 5.99 -2.22
CA THR A 93 -1.91 5.35 -1.62
C THR A 93 -2.30 4.36 -0.53
N LYS A 94 -3.35 4.65 0.24
CA LYS A 94 -3.86 3.85 1.37
C LYS A 94 -4.69 2.66 0.94
N CYS A 95 -5.08 2.59 -0.34
CA CYS A 95 -5.87 1.47 -0.84
C CYS A 95 -5.02 0.21 -0.98
N THR A 96 -5.34 -0.77 -0.15
CA THR A 96 -4.73 -2.11 -0.16
C THR A 96 -5.56 -3.11 -0.94
N GLY A 97 -6.84 -2.81 -1.14
CA GLY A 97 -7.76 -3.55 -2.00
C GLY A 97 -9.12 -2.88 -2.14
N ALA A 98 -9.92 -3.42 -3.05
CA ALA A 98 -11.26 -2.97 -3.34
C ALA A 98 -12.18 -4.16 -3.65
N THR A 99 -13.48 -3.90 -3.73
CA THR A 99 -14.46 -4.85 -4.23
C THR A 99 -15.29 -4.16 -5.30
N PHE A 100 -15.37 -4.78 -6.48
CA PHE A 100 -16.26 -4.35 -7.56
C PHE A 100 -17.50 -5.23 -7.62
N ASP A 101 -18.68 -4.63 -7.69
CA ASP A 101 -19.95 -5.32 -7.93
C ASP A 101 -20.49 -4.96 -9.32
N SER A 102 -20.50 -5.95 -10.21
CA SER A 102 -20.92 -5.78 -11.60
C SER A 102 -22.43 -5.57 -11.76
N SER A 103 -23.24 -5.97 -10.78
CA SER A 103 -24.69 -5.79 -10.77
C SER A 103 -25.05 -4.40 -10.27
N ALA A 104 -24.49 -3.99 -9.12
CA ALA A 104 -24.74 -2.69 -8.53
C ALA A 104 -23.95 -1.54 -9.20
N LYS A 105 -23.02 -1.85 -10.10
CA LYS A 105 -22.09 -0.88 -10.73
C LYS A 105 -21.41 -0.02 -9.66
N SER A 106 -20.89 -0.68 -8.63
CA SER A 106 -20.29 -0.02 -7.47
C SER A 106 -18.91 -0.58 -7.15
N CYS A 107 -18.05 0.28 -6.63
CA CYS A 107 -16.71 -0.04 -6.18
C CYS A 107 -16.55 0.44 -4.75
N TRP A 108 -16.13 -0.47 -3.87
CA TRP A 108 -15.79 -0.18 -2.48
C TRP A 108 -14.28 -0.33 -2.31
N THR A 109 -13.58 0.78 -2.14
CA THR A 109 -12.13 0.79 -1.87
C THR A 109 -11.88 0.80 -0.36
N ARG A 110 -10.88 0.03 0.07
CA ARG A 110 -10.59 -0.25 1.48
C ARG A 110 -9.09 -0.19 1.74
N SER A 111 -8.74 0.11 2.98
CA SER A 111 -7.37 0.11 3.49
C SER A 111 -7.14 -1.03 4.48
N GLY A 112 -5.87 -1.25 4.79
CA GLY A 112 -5.41 -2.21 5.79
C GLY A 112 -5.44 -3.66 5.32
N ASN A 113 -5.38 -4.58 6.27
CA ASN A 113 -5.28 -6.01 5.99
C ASN A 113 -6.54 -6.73 6.48
N ALA A 114 -7.21 -7.44 5.57
CA ALA A 114 -8.29 -8.34 5.92
C ALA A 114 -8.29 -9.55 4.99
N GLY A 115 -8.75 -10.69 5.51
CA GLY A 115 -9.01 -11.87 4.70
C GLY A 115 -10.10 -11.62 3.66
N LEU A 116 -10.12 -12.45 2.63
CA LEU A 116 -11.18 -12.48 1.62
C LEU A 116 -12.40 -13.22 2.18
N VAL A 117 -13.56 -12.56 2.15
CA VAL A 117 -14.83 -13.21 2.51
C VAL A 117 -15.60 -13.61 1.26
N SER A 118 -16.51 -14.57 1.39
CA SER A 118 -17.38 -14.98 0.28
C SER A 118 -18.30 -13.84 -0.13
N GLY A 119 -18.37 -13.58 -1.43
CA GLY A 119 -19.25 -12.61 -2.06
C GLY A 119 -20.29 -13.26 -2.96
N SER A 120 -21.15 -12.44 -3.56
CA SER A 120 -22.02 -12.89 -4.65
C SER A 120 -21.21 -13.18 -5.92
N SER A 121 -21.81 -13.89 -6.89
CA SER A 121 -21.18 -14.13 -8.20
C SER A 121 -20.93 -12.85 -9.03
N THR A 122 -21.54 -11.73 -8.65
CA THR A 122 -21.37 -10.42 -9.30
C THR A 122 -20.21 -9.62 -8.69
N GLN A 123 -19.69 -10.08 -7.54
CA GLN A 123 -18.65 -9.40 -6.80
C GLN A 123 -17.28 -9.97 -7.13
N THR A 124 -16.30 -9.08 -7.26
CA THR A 124 -14.89 -9.43 -7.47
C THR A 124 -14.04 -8.61 -6.52
N ALA A 125 -13.26 -9.31 -5.69
CA ALA A 125 -12.25 -8.67 -4.86
C ALA A 125 -11.04 -8.31 -5.73
N ILE A 126 -10.52 -7.11 -5.53
CA ILE A 126 -9.34 -6.55 -6.21
C ILE A 126 -8.34 -6.28 -5.10
N VAL A 127 -7.38 -7.17 -4.89
CA VAL A 127 -6.45 -7.06 -3.75
C VAL A 127 -5.04 -6.85 -4.28
N SER A 128 -4.28 -5.96 -3.65
CA SER A 128 -2.86 -5.82 -4.02
C SER A 128 -2.13 -7.17 -3.92
N GLU A 129 -1.21 -7.43 -4.84
CA GLU A 129 -0.50 -8.71 -4.94
C GLU A 129 0.19 -9.10 -3.62
N LEU A 130 0.79 -8.12 -2.94
CA LEU A 130 1.42 -8.31 -1.63
C LEU A 130 0.40 -8.74 -0.56
N VAL A 131 -0.74 -8.06 -0.46
CA VAL A 131 -1.77 -8.39 0.55
C VAL A 131 -2.38 -9.76 0.25
N ASN A 132 -2.61 -10.10 -1.02
CA ASN A 132 -3.08 -11.42 -1.39
C ASN A 132 -2.08 -12.54 -1.04
N ALA A 133 -0.78 -12.31 -1.31
CA ALA A 133 0.27 -13.25 -0.95
C ALA A 133 0.37 -13.44 0.56
N ALA A 134 0.30 -12.34 1.32
CA ALA A 134 0.34 -12.37 2.77
C ALA A 134 -0.87 -13.10 3.38
N ASN A 135 -2.07 -12.86 2.86
CA ASN A 135 -3.29 -13.56 3.28
C ASN A 135 -3.21 -15.07 3.00
N THR A 136 -2.63 -15.45 1.86
CA THR A 136 -2.41 -16.86 1.51
C THR A 136 -1.43 -17.50 2.49
N LEU A 137 -0.34 -16.81 2.80
CA LEU A 137 0.67 -17.26 3.75
C LEU A 137 0.10 -17.41 5.17
N ASP A 138 -0.70 -16.45 5.64
CA ASP A 138 -1.39 -16.54 6.94
C ASP A 138 -2.37 -17.72 6.98
N THR A 139 -3.18 -17.91 5.93
CA THR A 139 -4.14 -19.02 5.84
C THR A 139 -3.45 -20.38 5.94
N LEU A 140 -2.32 -20.54 5.24
CA LEU A 140 -1.53 -21.76 5.29
C LEU A 140 -0.87 -21.95 6.67
N ASN A 141 -0.40 -20.87 7.30
CA ASN A 141 0.13 -20.92 8.66
C ASN A 141 -0.94 -21.38 9.67
N VAL A 142 -2.15 -20.81 9.62
CA VAL A 142 -3.29 -21.25 10.45
C VAL A 142 -3.53 -22.74 10.27
N LYS A 143 -3.57 -23.22 9.01
CA LYS A 143 -3.79 -24.63 8.71
C LYS A 143 -2.69 -25.52 9.28
N LEU A 144 -1.42 -25.13 9.16
CA LEU A 144 -0.29 -25.87 9.75
C LEU A 144 -0.40 -25.95 11.27
N VAL A 145 -0.75 -24.84 11.93
CA VAL A 145 -0.97 -24.79 13.38
C VAL A 145 -2.12 -25.70 13.80
N GLU A 146 -3.22 -25.74 13.06
CA GLU A 146 -4.36 -26.63 13.33
C GLU A 146 -3.99 -28.11 13.15
N LEU A 147 -3.25 -28.45 12.10
CA LEU A 147 -2.76 -29.82 11.87
C LEU A 147 -1.83 -30.28 13.00
N LEU A 148 -0.91 -29.42 13.44
CA LEU A 148 -0.05 -29.69 14.60
C LEU A 148 -0.85 -29.92 15.88
N LYS A 149 -1.90 -29.12 16.12
CA LYS A 149 -2.81 -29.32 17.26
C LYS A 149 -3.52 -30.68 17.19
N LYS A 150 -4.02 -31.07 16.01
CA LYS A 150 -4.68 -32.37 15.79
C LYS A 150 -3.72 -33.54 16.05
N MET A 151 -2.50 -33.49 15.49
CA MET A 151 -1.47 -34.52 15.71
C MET A 151 -1.09 -34.65 17.18
N ASN A 152 -0.88 -33.52 17.88
CA ASN A 152 -0.55 -33.53 19.30
C ASN A 152 -1.69 -34.11 20.17
N ASN A 153 -2.94 -33.78 19.85
CA ASN A 153 -4.09 -34.33 20.57
C ASN A 153 -4.18 -35.86 20.42
N ILE A 154 -3.92 -36.38 19.21
CA ILE A 154 -3.86 -37.83 18.96
C ILE A 154 -2.69 -38.47 19.71
N ASN A 155 -1.50 -37.86 19.72
CA ASN A 155 -0.37 -38.41 20.46
C ASN A 155 -0.65 -38.50 21.96
N LYS A 156 -1.28 -37.48 22.56
CA LYS A 156 -1.66 -37.48 23.98
C LYS A 156 -2.68 -38.56 24.32
N THR A 157 -3.68 -38.80 23.46
CA THR A 157 -4.66 -39.86 23.70
C THR A 157 -4.06 -41.25 23.47
N THR A 158 -3.01 -41.36 22.66
CA THR A 158 -2.31 -42.62 22.38
C THR A 158 -1.32 -42.98 23.51
N THR A 159 -0.60 -42.01 24.08
CA THR A 159 0.31 -42.25 25.22
C THR A 159 -0.39 -42.70 26.50
N VAL A 160 -1.59 -42.18 26.78
CA VAL A 160 -2.41 -42.62 27.93
C VAL A 160 -2.85 -44.09 27.79
N ASN A 161 -2.86 -44.66 26.58
CA ASN A 161 -3.30 -46.04 26.32
C ASN A 161 -2.15 -47.05 26.09
N LEU A 162 -0.89 -46.60 25.99
CA LEU A 162 0.29 -47.43 25.64
C LEU A 162 1.37 -47.48 26.73
N GLN A 163 0.98 -47.29 27.99
CA GLN A 163 1.86 -47.01 29.13
C GLN A 163 2.81 -48.17 29.58
N THR A 164 3.31 -49.02 28.68
CA THR A 164 4.29 -50.05 29.04
C THR A 164 5.52 -50.23 28.14
N THR A 165 5.74 -49.54 27.00
CA THR A 165 6.98 -49.89 26.21
C THR A 165 7.58 -48.93 25.16
N THR A 166 7.34 -47.60 25.15
CA THR A 166 8.05 -46.75 24.15
C THR A 166 8.22 -45.27 24.57
N ASP A 167 9.08 -44.97 25.53
CA ASP A 167 9.21 -43.61 26.09
C ASP A 167 10.21 -42.68 25.35
N ASP A 168 11.21 -43.19 24.63
CA ASP A 168 12.25 -42.32 24.05
C ASP A 168 11.89 -41.66 22.70
N ASN A 169 11.19 -42.37 21.81
CA ASN A 169 10.78 -41.82 20.51
C ASN A 169 9.65 -40.77 20.63
N ILE A 170 8.79 -40.89 21.63
CA ILE A 170 7.61 -40.01 21.81
C ILE A 170 8.01 -38.65 22.43
N SER A 171 8.94 -38.67 23.39
CA SER A 171 9.54 -37.47 24.01
C SER A 171 10.24 -36.57 22.96
N THR A 172 11.01 -37.19 22.06
CA THR A 172 11.78 -36.48 21.03
C THR A 172 10.87 -35.85 19.97
N ASN A 173 9.80 -36.55 19.56
CA ASN A 173 8.81 -36.04 18.60
C ASN A 173 8.01 -34.86 19.16
N ASN A 174 7.60 -34.90 20.43
CA ASN A 174 6.91 -33.78 21.08
C ASN A 174 7.79 -32.51 21.14
N THR A 175 9.10 -32.68 21.31
CA THR A 175 10.06 -31.57 21.32
C THR A 175 10.24 -30.98 19.90
N TYR A 176 10.28 -31.82 18.86
CA TYR A 176 10.36 -31.39 17.47
C TYR A 176 9.10 -30.63 17.00
N LEU A 177 7.91 -31.18 17.24
CA LEU A 177 6.64 -30.52 16.95
C LEU A 177 6.51 -29.19 17.71
N GLY A 178 6.92 -29.17 18.98
CA GLY A 178 6.92 -27.95 19.80
C GLY A 178 7.78 -26.84 19.20
N LYS A 179 8.99 -27.14 18.73
CA LYS A 179 9.88 -26.17 18.06
C LYS A 179 9.28 -25.64 16.76
N ARG A 180 8.69 -26.51 15.93
CA ARG A 180 8.02 -26.13 14.67
C ARG A 180 6.82 -25.22 14.91
N TYR A 181 6.01 -25.54 15.92
CA TYR A 181 4.90 -24.71 16.35
C TYR A 181 5.37 -23.29 16.74
N GLN A 182 6.41 -23.19 17.57
CA GLN A 182 6.96 -21.89 17.98
C GLN A 182 7.48 -21.07 16.79
N SER A 183 8.19 -21.71 15.85
CA SER A 183 8.65 -21.04 14.62
C SER A 183 7.48 -20.47 13.81
N LEU A 184 6.41 -21.25 13.61
CA LEU A 184 5.24 -20.80 12.86
C LEU A 184 4.51 -19.63 13.55
N MET A 185 4.49 -19.61 14.88
CA MET A 185 3.93 -18.49 15.64
C MET A 185 4.76 -17.21 15.48
N VAL A 186 6.10 -17.32 15.52
CA VAL A 186 7.00 -16.19 15.26
C VAL A 186 6.82 -15.68 13.82
N ASP A 187 6.74 -16.57 12.83
CA ASP A 187 6.51 -16.18 11.44
C ASP A 187 5.16 -15.47 11.28
N ARG A 188 4.11 -15.93 11.97
CA ARG A 188 2.78 -15.28 12.00
C ARG A 188 2.87 -13.86 12.53
N GLU A 189 3.58 -13.66 13.63
CA GLU A 189 3.78 -12.34 14.23
C GLU A 189 4.53 -11.41 13.27
N ASN A 190 5.60 -11.90 12.64
CA ASN A 190 6.37 -11.14 11.65
C ASN A 190 5.50 -10.73 10.44
N ILE A 191 4.69 -11.64 9.91
CA ILE A 191 3.76 -11.35 8.80
C ILE A 191 2.77 -10.25 9.20
N ASN A 192 2.19 -10.34 10.39
CA ASN A 192 1.24 -9.34 10.89
C ASN A 192 1.90 -7.97 11.10
N ASN A 193 3.13 -7.94 11.60
CA ASN A 193 3.90 -6.72 11.77
C ASN A 193 4.19 -6.04 10.43
N ILE A 194 4.63 -6.80 9.42
CA ILE A 194 4.88 -6.25 8.08
C ILE A 194 3.57 -5.75 7.46
N LEU A 195 2.44 -6.46 7.63
CA LEU A 195 1.15 -6.02 7.13
C LEU A 195 0.65 -4.73 7.80
N LYS A 196 0.90 -4.58 9.10
CA LYS A 196 0.61 -3.35 9.83
C LYS A 196 1.48 -2.20 9.32
N GLU A 197 2.78 -2.43 9.20
CA GLU A 197 3.74 -1.44 8.71
C GLU A 197 3.41 -1.01 7.28
N TYR A 198 3.03 -1.93 6.39
CA TYR A 198 2.62 -1.60 5.03
C TYR A 198 1.36 -0.72 4.97
N GLY A 199 0.41 -0.96 5.88
CA GLY A 199 -0.73 -0.08 6.09
C GLY A 199 -0.32 1.34 6.50
N GLU A 200 0.68 1.48 7.35
CA GLU A 200 1.18 2.76 7.87
C GLU A 200 2.15 3.48 6.91
N ILE A 201 3.02 2.77 6.19
CA ILE A 201 4.00 3.33 5.22
C ILE A 201 3.27 4.03 4.08
N SER A 202 2.11 3.51 3.65
CA SER A 202 1.28 4.20 2.66
C SER A 202 0.87 5.61 3.08
N VAL A 203 0.78 5.86 4.40
CA VAL A 203 0.48 7.17 4.98
C VAL A 203 1.73 8.05 5.03
N LYS A 204 2.90 7.50 5.38
CA LYS A 204 4.16 8.26 5.47
C LYS A 204 4.72 8.71 4.12
N ASN A 205 4.46 7.98 3.03
CA ASN A 205 4.92 8.37 1.70
C ASN A 205 4.20 9.62 1.17
N ASP A 206 2.96 9.88 1.63
CA ASP A 206 2.26 11.14 1.35
C ASP A 206 2.83 12.31 2.17
N ASP A 207 3.24 12.06 3.41
CA ASP A 207 3.87 13.07 4.27
C ASP A 207 5.23 13.53 3.72
N GLN A 208 6.02 12.64 3.11
CA GLN A 208 7.29 13.03 2.48
C GLN A 208 7.07 13.94 1.26
N ASN A 209 6.02 13.69 0.46
CA ASN A 209 5.64 14.63 -0.60
C ASN A 209 5.21 15.98 -0.01
N MET A 210 4.46 15.99 1.10
CA MET A 210 4.07 17.22 1.79
C MET A 210 5.29 18.01 2.30
N TYR A 211 6.32 17.32 2.80
CA TYR A 211 7.58 17.94 3.23
C TYR A 211 8.36 18.56 2.06
N LEU A 212 8.39 17.89 0.90
CA LEU A 212 9.01 18.42 -0.32
C LEU A 212 8.31 19.70 -0.81
N TYR A 213 6.97 19.77 -0.73
CA TYR A 213 6.21 20.98 -1.11
C TYR A 213 6.42 22.16 -0.13
N GLN A 214 6.52 21.88 1.18
CA GLN A 214 6.81 22.93 2.17
C GLN A 214 8.20 23.53 1.97
N ASN A 215 9.21 22.68 1.70
CA ASN A 215 10.57 23.16 1.48
C ASN A 215 10.70 23.97 0.18
N GLN A 216 10.00 23.56 -0.88
CA GLN A 216 9.98 24.27 -2.16
C GLN A 216 9.42 25.71 -2.04
N THR A 217 8.42 25.92 -1.17
CA THR A 217 7.83 27.25 -0.92
C THR A 217 8.82 28.19 -0.22
N SER A 218 9.61 27.65 0.73
CA SER A 218 10.65 28.41 1.43
C SER A 218 11.73 28.89 0.45
N TYR A 219 12.28 28.02 -0.41
CA TYR A 219 13.29 28.41 -1.39
C TYR A 219 12.79 29.46 -2.39
N MET A 220 11.52 29.40 -2.78
CA MET A 220 10.92 30.39 -3.67
C MET A 220 10.88 31.78 -3.03
N LEU A 221 10.56 31.87 -1.74
CA LEU A 221 10.56 33.14 -0.99
C LEU A 221 11.97 33.72 -0.84
N TRP A 222 12.97 32.89 -0.52
CA TRP A 222 14.37 33.31 -0.42
C TRP A 222 14.93 33.80 -1.77
N SER A 223 14.58 33.13 -2.87
CA SER A 223 14.96 33.57 -4.22
C SER A 223 14.40 34.96 -4.55
N LEU A 224 13.17 35.25 -4.13
CA LEU A 224 12.52 36.54 -4.38
C LEU A 224 13.17 37.67 -3.57
N LEU A 225 13.45 37.43 -2.29
CA LEU A 225 14.20 38.37 -1.46
C LEU A 225 15.59 38.66 -2.03
N CYS A 226 16.29 37.63 -2.51
CA CYS A 226 17.59 37.78 -3.15
C CYS A 226 17.51 38.64 -4.42
N PHE A 227 16.49 38.43 -5.24
CA PHE A 227 16.27 39.21 -6.46
C PHE A 227 16.00 40.70 -6.16
N ILE A 228 15.16 41.01 -5.17
CA ILE A 228 14.91 42.39 -4.71
C ILE A 228 16.22 43.03 -4.24
N PHE A 229 17.03 42.30 -3.47
CA PHE A 229 18.30 42.80 -2.98
C PHE A 229 19.28 43.13 -4.12
N ILE A 230 19.39 42.26 -5.13
CA ILE A 230 20.23 42.49 -6.32
C ILE A 230 19.79 43.78 -7.05
N ILE A 231 18.50 44.00 -7.25
CA ILE A 231 17.99 45.21 -7.91
C ILE A 231 18.39 46.47 -7.14
N ILE A 232 18.27 46.44 -5.80
CA ILE A 232 18.66 47.56 -4.92
C ILE A 232 20.17 47.84 -5.05
N VAL A 233 21.00 46.80 -4.98
CA VAL A 233 22.46 46.92 -5.07
C VAL A 233 22.91 47.46 -6.43
N VAL A 234 22.39 46.92 -7.53
CA VAL A 234 22.70 47.40 -8.89
C VAL A 234 22.32 48.86 -9.05
N LYS A 235 21.19 49.29 -8.50
CA LYS A 235 20.76 50.69 -8.57
C LYS A 235 21.70 51.63 -7.81
N LEU A 236 22.07 51.25 -6.58
CA LEU A 236 22.98 52.03 -5.74
C LEU A 236 24.37 52.18 -6.39
N LEU A 237 24.86 51.15 -7.06
CA LEU A 237 26.18 51.16 -7.69
C LEU A 237 26.21 51.90 -9.04
N VAL A 238 25.18 51.72 -9.89
CA VAL A 238 25.23 52.19 -11.28
C VAL A 238 24.67 53.61 -11.45
N PHE A 239 23.72 54.05 -10.62
CA PHE A 239 23.01 55.32 -10.81
C PHE A 239 22.84 56.13 -9.50
N PRO A 240 23.93 56.60 -8.87
CA PRO A 240 23.87 57.27 -7.56
C PRO A 240 23.14 58.63 -7.57
N ASN A 241 23.13 59.35 -8.70
CA ASN A 241 22.65 60.75 -8.76
C ASN A 241 21.21 60.91 -9.30
N VAL A 242 20.47 59.82 -9.52
CA VAL A 242 19.12 59.90 -10.09
C VAL A 242 18.11 60.21 -8.99
N THR A 243 17.47 61.39 -9.04
CA THR A 243 16.40 61.77 -8.11
C THR A 243 15.25 60.78 -8.21
N PHE A 244 15.00 60.06 -7.13
CA PHE A 244 14.18 58.87 -7.16
C PHE A 244 12.74 59.16 -6.73
N ASN A 245 11.79 58.88 -7.61
CA ASN A 245 10.38 58.81 -7.19
C ASN A 245 10.13 57.41 -6.61
N TRP A 246 10.29 57.31 -5.29
CA TRP A 246 10.17 56.06 -4.53
C TRP A 246 8.86 55.32 -4.78
N ILE A 247 7.76 56.05 -4.93
CA ILE A 247 6.42 55.48 -5.14
C ILE A 247 6.39 54.69 -6.46
N ARG A 248 6.87 55.30 -7.54
CA ARG A 248 6.89 54.67 -8.86
C ARG A 248 7.79 53.43 -8.87
N PHE A 249 8.95 53.48 -8.20
CA PHE A 249 9.85 52.34 -8.16
C PHE A 249 9.29 51.16 -7.38
N PHE A 250 8.72 51.39 -6.20
CA PHE A 250 8.10 50.32 -5.40
C PHE A 250 6.97 49.66 -6.18
N PHE A 251 6.13 50.45 -6.85
CA PHE A 251 5.04 49.94 -7.69
C PHE A 251 5.55 48.98 -8.77
N TRP A 252 6.56 49.39 -9.55
CA TRP A 252 7.12 48.53 -10.61
C TRP A 252 7.85 47.30 -10.07
N THR A 253 8.56 47.42 -8.94
CA THR A 253 9.25 46.30 -8.30
C THR A 253 8.26 45.23 -7.82
N VAL A 254 7.15 45.65 -7.20
CA VAL A 254 6.07 44.74 -6.77
C VAL A 254 5.44 44.04 -7.98
N ILE A 255 5.19 44.77 -9.08
CA ILE A 255 4.63 44.18 -10.30
C ILE A 255 5.57 43.13 -10.90
N VAL A 256 6.86 43.43 -11.04
CA VAL A 256 7.86 42.48 -11.59
C VAL A 256 8.01 41.26 -10.68
N SER A 257 8.03 41.48 -9.36
CA SER A 257 8.05 40.40 -8.37
C SER A 257 6.81 39.51 -8.47
N CYS A 258 5.63 40.11 -8.66
CA CYS A 258 4.37 39.37 -8.84
C CYS A 258 4.37 38.55 -10.13
N LEU A 259 4.88 39.12 -11.24
CA LEU A 259 5.08 38.39 -12.49
C LEU A 259 6.02 37.19 -12.32
N PHE A 260 7.13 37.35 -11.59
CA PHE A 260 8.09 36.27 -11.37
C PHE A 260 7.47 35.11 -10.57
N ILE A 261 6.66 35.43 -9.56
CA ILE A 261 5.85 34.44 -8.82
C ILE A 261 4.90 33.72 -9.80
N LEU A 262 4.15 34.46 -10.60
CA LEU A 262 3.16 33.91 -11.55
C LEU A 262 3.80 32.97 -12.59
N VAL A 263 5.02 33.27 -13.04
CA VAL A 263 5.78 32.39 -13.96
C VAL A 263 5.98 30.99 -13.37
N SER A 264 6.20 30.89 -12.05
CA SER A 264 6.37 29.60 -11.37
C SER A 264 5.07 28.78 -11.32
N PHE A 265 3.92 29.45 -11.46
CA PHE A 265 2.59 28.82 -11.50
C PHE A 265 2.07 28.51 -12.90
N LEU A 266 2.87 28.74 -13.97
CA LEU A 266 2.45 28.48 -15.36
C LEU A 266 2.13 27.01 -15.65
N LYS A 267 2.55 26.07 -14.79
CA LYS A 267 2.16 24.66 -14.89
C LYS A 267 0.67 24.42 -14.63
N LEU A 268 0.00 25.36 -13.96
CA LEU A 268 -1.42 25.31 -13.68
C LEU A 268 -2.17 26.19 -14.69
N THR A 269 -3.26 25.67 -15.26
CA THR A 269 -4.08 26.37 -16.26
C THR A 269 -4.54 27.76 -15.78
N TYR A 270 -4.88 27.89 -14.50
CA TYR A 270 -5.28 29.18 -13.91
C TYR A 270 -4.13 30.19 -13.79
N GLY A 271 -2.89 29.70 -13.59
CA GLY A 271 -1.70 30.55 -13.52
C GLY A 271 -1.43 31.24 -14.86
N PHE A 272 -1.65 30.54 -15.98
CA PHE A 272 -1.51 31.10 -17.33
C PHE A 272 -2.50 32.23 -17.60
N ILE A 273 -3.76 32.08 -17.18
CA ILE A 273 -4.81 33.09 -17.36
C ILE A 273 -4.47 34.34 -16.54
N LEU A 274 -4.11 34.19 -15.26
CA LEU A 274 -3.71 35.31 -14.40
C LEU A 274 -2.47 36.04 -14.94
N PHE A 275 -1.47 35.29 -15.39
CA PHE A 275 -0.27 35.86 -16.01
C PHE A 275 -0.63 36.70 -17.25
N SER A 276 -1.48 36.19 -18.13
CA SER A 276 -1.92 36.89 -19.34
C SER A 276 -2.68 38.18 -19.03
N ILE A 277 -3.53 38.19 -17.99
CA ILE A 277 -4.25 39.39 -17.53
C ILE A 277 -3.26 40.45 -17.02
N VAL A 278 -2.28 40.06 -16.18
CA VAL A 278 -1.29 41.01 -15.65
C VAL A 278 -0.44 41.61 -16.78
N VAL A 279 -0.01 40.80 -17.75
CA VAL A 279 0.72 41.29 -18.94
C VAL A 279 -0.15 42.25 -19.75
N ALA A 280 -1.44 41.94 -19.97
CA ALA A 280 -2.37 42.82 -20.67
C ALA A 280 -2.53 44.18 -19.97
N ILE A 281 -2.66 44.20 -18.63
CA ILE A 281 -2.74 45.43 -17.84
C ILE A 281 -1.47 46.27 -17.99
N ILE A 282 -0.29 45.64 -17.96
CA ILE A 282 0.98 46.34 -18.14
C ILE A 282 1.05 46.98 -19.53
N LEU A 283 0.63 46.27 -20.59
CA LEU A 283 0.58 46.82 -21.94
C LEU A 283 -0.37 48.02 -22.03
N LEU A 284 -1.54 47.95 -21.38
CA LEU A 284 -2.50 49.06 -21.35
C LEU A 284 -1.95 50.31 -20.63
N ILE A 285 -1.15 50.13 -19.57
CA ILE A 285 -0.46 51.22 -18.87
C ILE A 285 0.64 51.82 -19.76
N VAL A 286 1.44 51.00 -20.45
CA VAL A 286 2.50 51.46 -21.36
C VAL A 286 1.94 52.27 -22.53
N MET A 287 0.77 51.86 -23.05
CA MET A 287 0.06 52.58 -24.11
C MET A 287 -0.60 53.90 -23.63
N LYS A 288 -0.47 54.26 -22.35
CA LYS A 288 -1.12 55.43 -21.71
C LYS A 288 -2.65 55.42 -21.78
N ILE A 289 -3.25 54.24 -22.01
CA ILE A 289 -4.71 54.07 -22.00
C ILE A 289 -5.20 54.08 -20.56
N VAL A 290 -4.46 53.44 -19.66
CA VAL A 290 -4.67 53.49 -18.22
C VAL A 290 -3.61 54.42 -17.61
N PRO A 291 -4.00 55.40 -16.77
CA PRO A 291 -3.04 56.30 -16.14
C PRO A 291 -2.05 55.51 -15.27
N SER A 292 -0.75 55.77 -15.44
CA SER A 292 0.26 55.19 -14.57
C SER A 292 0.23 55.91 -13.21
N PRO A 293 0.22 55.19 -12.09
CA PRO A 293 0.43 55.79 -10.77
C PRO A 293 1.84 56.39 -10.62
#